data_AF-A0A916MS30-F1
#
_entry.id   AF-A0A916MS30-F1
#
_cell.length_a   1.000
_cell.length_b   1.000
_cell.length_c   1.000
_cell.angle_alpha   90.00
_cell.angle_beta   90.00
_cell.angle_gamma   90.00
#
_symmetry.space_group_name_H-M   'P 1'
#
loop_
_entity.id
_entity.type
_entity.pdbx_description
1 polymer ?
#
loop_
_entity_poly.entity_id
_entity_poly.type
_entity_poly.pdbx_seq_one_letter_code
_entity_poly.pdbx_strand_id
1 'polypeptide(L)'
;MPRDKNRTQFCTTFMSGPQDGKTQEWLVPANADQVELTIGRLEGCDIHIEYDTQVSRQHARVLYDARHDLFYVEDAGSRNGTYLEQTKITGRVPLKPGELFRVGRTWMRVDPDDNEVDSDPEGDDLPF
;
A
#
# COMPACT_ATOMS: atom_id res chain seq x y z
N MET A 1 9.59 -22.26 9.47
CA MET A 1 10.43 -21.06 9.31
C MET A 1 9.88 -19.99 10.24
N PRO A 2 10.60 -19.54 11.27
CA PRO A 2 10.08 -18.50 12.16
C PRO A 2 10.01 -17.17 11.39
N ARG A 3 8.82 -16.56 11.35
CA ARG A 3 8.61 -15.21 10.82
C ARG A 3 9.36 -14.21 11.70
N ASP A 4 10.23 -13.40 11.12
CA ASP A 4 10.91 -12.30 11.79
C ASP A 4 9.87 -11.34 12.39
N LYS A 5 9.67 -11.40 13.70
CA LYS A 5 8.62 -10.69 14.46
C LYS A 5 8.81 -9.16 14.55
N ASN A 6 9.72 -8.57 13.78
CA ASN A 6 10.21 -7.21 14.03
C ASN A 6 10.30 -6.31 12.79
N ARG A 7 9.57 -6.64 11.72
CA ARG A 7 9.50 -5.80 10.52
C ARG A 7 8.12 -5.14 10.44
N THR A 8 8.10 -3.82 10.53
CA THR A 8 6.95 -3.01 10.13
C THR A 8 6.60 -3.37 8.71
N GLN A 9 5.33 -3.66 8.50
CA GLN A 9 4.78 -4.09 7.24
C GLN A 9 3.57 -3.24 6.93
N PHE A 10 3.34 -3.04 5.64
CA PHE A 10 2.10 -2.47 5.16
C PHE A 10 1.70 -3.21 3.90
N CYS A 11 0.43 -3.12 3.56
CA CYS A 11 -0.10 -3.80 2.41
C CYS A 11 -0.70 -2.81 1.41
N THR A 12 -0.78 -3.23 0.16
CA THR A 12 -1.56 -2.56 -0.87
C THR A 12 -2.61 -3.53 -1.37
N THR A 13 -3.87 -3.15 -1.27
CA THR A 13 -4.99 -3.96 -1.75
C THR A 13 -5.59 -3.31 -3.00
N PHE A 14 -5.77 -4.10 -4.05
CA PHE A 14 -6.55 -3.73 -5.21
C PHE A 14 -8.04 -3.78 -4.88
N MET A 15 -8.76 -2.70 -5.19
CA MET A 15 -10.18 -2.53 -4.87
C MET A 15 -11.05 -2.51 -6.14
N SER A 16 -10.46 -2.84 -7.29
CA SER A 16 -11.16 -2.93 -8.57
C SER A 16 -10.31 -3.65 -9.62
N GLY A 17 -10.97 -4.00 -10.73
CA GLY A 17 -10.31 -4.62 -11.89
C GLY A 17 -10.09 -6.12 -11.72
N PRO A 18 -9.31 -6.75 -12.61
CA PRO A 18 -9.07 -8.20 -12.59
C PRO A 18 -8.33 -8.70 -11.34
N GLN A 19 -7.69 -7.80 -10.59
CA GLN A 19 -6.96 -8.11 -9.36
C GLN A 19 -7.73 -7.69 -8.10
N ASP A 20 -9.01 -7.33 -8.21
CA ASP A 20 -9.82 -6.92 -7.06
C ASP A 20 -9.73 -7.92 -5.89
N GLY A 21 -9.56 -7.38 -4.68
CA GLY A 21 -9.31 -8.12 -3.44
C GLY A 21 -7.89 -8.67 -3.27
N LYS A 22 -7.02 -8.61 -4.29
CA LYS A 22 -5.62 -9.04 -4.16
C LYS A 22 -4.88 -8.05 -3.27
N THR A 23 -4.14 -8.58 -2.30
CA THR A 23 -3.26 -7.79 -1.42
C THR A 23 -1.81 -8.15 -1.68
N GLN A 24 -0.94 -7.13 -1.68
CA GLN A 24 0.51 -7.27 -1.75
C GLN A 24 1.12 -6.71 -0.47
N GLU A 25 2.01 -7.47 0.15
CA GLU A 25 2.70 -7.12 1.40
C GLU A 25 4.05 -6.48 1.10
N TRP A 26 4.39 -5.45 1.88
CA TRP A 26 5.63 -4.68 1.73
C TRP A 26 6.35 -4.64 3.06
N LEU A 27 7.64 -4.98 3.01
CA LEU A 27 8.51 -4.93 4.19
C LEU A 27 9.17 -3.55 4.28
N VAL A 28 9.16 -2.96 5.47
CA VAL A 28 9.94 -1.77 5.78
C VAL A 28 11.27 -2.22 6.39
N PRO A 29 12.42 -1.95 5.73
CA PRO A 29 13.72 -2.27 6.32
C PRO A 29 13.91 -1.52 7.64
N ALA A 30 14.43 -2.18 8.67
CA ALA A 30 14.56 -1.62 10.02
C ALA A 30 15.44 -0.35 10.09
N ASN A 31 16.29 -0.13 9.09
CA ASN A 31 17.18 1.02 8.97
C ASN A 31 16.75 2.02 7.88
N ALA A 32 15.56 1.86 7.30
CA ALA A 32 15.01 2.78 6.32
C ALA A 32 14.13 3.82 7.01
N ASP A 33 14.42 5.10 6.77
CA ASP A 33 13.56 6.20 7.20
C ASP A 33 12.32 6.34 6.32
N GLN A 34 12.42 5.88 5.07
CA GLN A 34 11.37 5.99 4.08
C GLN A 34 11.40 4.79 3.13
N VAL A 35 10.23 4.34 2.71
CA VAL A 35 10.06 3.37 1.63
C VAL A 35 9.24 4.02 0.53
N GLU A 36 9.65 3.84 -0.72
CA GLU A 36 8.91 4.28 -1.90
C GLU A 36 8.51 3.05 -2.71
N LEU A 37 7.24 2.96 -3.09
CA LEU A 37 6.71 1.97 -4.02
C LEU A 37 6.26 2.67 -5.29
N THR A 38 6.78 2.22 -6.42
CA THR A 38 6.41 2.71 -7.74
C THR A 38 5.19 1.98 -8.27
N ILE A 39 4.28 2.73 -8.88
CA ILE A 39 3.03 2.22 -9.45
C ILE A 39 3.00 2.55 -10.93
N GLY A 40 2.78 1.54 -11.76
CA GLY A 40 2.74 1.75 -13.20
C GLY A 40 2.53 0.49 -14.02
N ARG A 41 2.42 0.70 -15.33
CA ARG A 41 2.23 -0.35 -16.32
C ARG A 41 3.55 -0.93 -16.85
N LEU A 42 4.69 -0.40 -16.41
CA LEU A 42 5.99 -0.96 -16.73
C LEU A 42 6.28 -2.14 -15.80
N GLU A 43 6.81 -3.23 -16.34
CA GLU A 43 7.12 -4.47 -15.60
C GLU A 43 8.08 -4.27 -14.42
N GLY A 44 8.87 -3.20 -14.43
CA GLY A 44 9.79 -2.85 -13.34
C GLY A 44 9.19 -2.01 -12.21
N CYS A 45 7.88 -1.71 -12.22
CA CYS A 45 7.22 -1.05 -11.10
C CYS A 45 6.93 -2.06 -9.98
N ASP A 46 7.06 -1.63 -8.73
CA ASP A 46 6.76 -2.46 -7.55
C ASP A 46 5.30 -2.94 -7.61
N ILE A 47 4.38 -2.02 -7.88
CA ILE A 47 2.98 -2.32 -8.15
C ILE A 47 2.77 -2.26 -9.67
N HIS A 48 2.97 -3.41 -10.31
CA HIS A 48 2.82 -3.56 -11.75
C HIS A 48 1.35 -3.79 -12.16
N ILE A 49 0.78 -2.84 -12.90
CA ILE A 49 -0.61 -2.85 -13.39
C ILE A 49 -0.62 -2.94 -14.92
N GLU A 50 -0.38 -4.14 -15.45
CA GLU A 50 -0.27 -4.35 -16.90
C GLU A 50 -1.59 -4.19 -17.67
N TYR A 51 -2.70 -4.58 -17.04
CA TYR A 51 -4.00 -4.74 -17.69
C TYR A 51 -4.73 -3.42 -17.96
N ASP A 52 -4.40 -2.35 -17.22
CA ASP A 52 -5.07 -1.07 -17.37
C ASP A 52 -4.31 -0.12 -18.30
N THR A 53 -4.79 -0.01 -19.53
CA THR A 53 -4.26 0.89 -20.55
C THR A 53 -4.27 2.37 -20.17
N GLN A 54 -5.08 2.79 -19.18
CA GLN A 54 -5.09 4.17 -18.66
C GLN A 54 -3.99 4.42 -17.61
N VAL A 55 -3.36 3.37 -17.09
CA VAL A 55 -2.18 3.49 -16.26
C VAL A 55 -0.96 3.78 -17.15
N SER A 56 -0.16 4.74 -16.70
CA SER A 56 1.07 5.17 -17.39
C SER A 56 2.19 4.20 -17.04
N ARG A 57 3.26 4.17 -17.84
CA ARG A 57 4.40 3.27 -17.59
C ARG A 57 4.96 3.45 -16.18
N GLN A 58 5.16 4.71 -15.79
CA GLN A 58 5.36 5.17 -14.42
C GLN A 58 4.22 6.16 -14.17
N HIS A 59 3.36 5.89 -13.20
CA HIS A 59 2.11 6.64 -13.03
C HIS A 59 2.08 7.37 -11.70
N ALA A 60 2.35 6.67 -10.61
CA ALA A 60 2.32 7.22 -9.28
C ALA A 60 3.36 6.53 -8.40
N ARG A 61 3.53 7.06 -7.20
CA ARG A 61 4.27 6.41 -6.13
C ARG A 61 3.51 6.52 -4.82
N VAL A 62 3.64 5.49 -4.00
CA VAL A 62 3.28 5.54 -2.58
C VAL A 62 4.57 5.68 -1.81
N LEU A 63 4.61 6.63 -0.87
CA LEU A 63 5.73 6.79 0.03
C LEU A 63 5.25 6.52 1.46
N TYR A 64 5.98 5.68 2.17
CA TYR A 64 5.81 5.47 3.60
C TYR A 64 6.97 6.11 4.35
N ASP A 65 6.65 7.09 5.20
CA ASP A 65 7.60 7.73 6.13
C ASP A 65 7.58 6.95 7.45
N ALA A 66 8.60 6.13 7.67
CA ALA A 66 8.70 5.26 8.82
C ALA A 66 9.01 6.02 10.13
N ARG A 67 9.53 7.25 10.03
CA ARG A 67 9.81 8.08 11.22
C ARG A 67 8.54 8.66 11.84
N HIS A 68 7.57 8.97 10.99
CA HIS A 68 6.31 9.59 11.41
C HIS A 68 5.09 8.67 11.28
N ASP A 69 5.29 7.45 10.74
CA ASP A 69 4.24 6.49 10.45
C ASP A 69 3.14 7.08 9.54
N LEU A 70 3.57 7.70 8.43
CA LEU A 70 2.68 8.40 7.50
C LEU A 70 2.82 7.89 6.07
N PHE A 71 1.68 7.65 5.42
CA PHE A 71 1.63 7.38 3.99
C PHE A 71 1.38 8.65 3.17
N TYR A 72 1.91 8.63 1.96
CA TYR A 72 1.70 9.66 0.97
C TYR A 72 1.52 9.04 -0.39
N VAL A 73 0.73 9.70 -1.24
CA VAL A 73 0.61 9.37 -2.66
C VAL A 73 1.04 10.57 -3.50
N GLU A 74 1.72 10.29 -4.60
CA GLU A 74 2.17 11.32 -5.52
C GLU A 74 2.03 10.84 -6.97
N ASP A 75 1.47 11.70 -7.83
CA ASP A 75 1.44 11.49 -9.28
C ASP A 75 2.83 11.74 -9.89
N ALA A 76 3.31 10.81 -10.72
CA ALA A 76 4.63 10.86 -11.33
C ALA A 76 4.63 11.50 -12.74
N GLY A 77 3.72 12.46 -12.99
CA GLY A 77 3.53 13.06 -14.32
C GLY A 77 2.69 12.17 -15.25
N SER A 78 1.71 11.48 -14.69
CA SER A 78 0.90 10.54 -15.44
C SER A 78 -0.03 11.22 -16.43
N ARG A 79 -0.43 10.49 -17.48
CA ARG A 79 -1.31 11.04 -18.53
C ARG A 79 -2.72 11.34 -18.01
N ASN A 80 -3.27 10.46 -17.16
CA ASN A 80 -4.67 10.54 -16.72
C ASN A 80 -4.81 11.13 -15.29
N GLY A 81 -3.70 11.25 -14.57
CA GLY A 81 -3.65 11.70 -13.19
C GLY A 81 -3.92 10.59 -12.18
N THR A 82 -3.39 10.78 -10.99
CA THR A 82 -3.80 10.08 -9.76
C THR A 82 -4.92 10.83 -9.06
N TYR A 83 -5.83 10.09 -8.43
CA TYR A 83 -6.97 10.64 -7.69
C TYR A 83 -6.99 10.07 -6.29
N LEU A 84 -7.28 10.90 -5.30
CA LEU A 84 -7.63 10.49 -3.94
C LEU A 84 -9.15 10.65 -3.82
N GLU A 85 -9.86 9.55 -3.61
CA GLU A 85 -11.31 9.49 -3.80
C GLU A 85 -11.70 10.10 -5.16
N GLN A 86 -12.58 11.11 -5.19
CA GLN A 86 -13.03 11.78 -6.41
C GLN A 86 -12.15 12.96 -6.84
N THR A 87 -11.09 13.29 -6.07
CA THR A 87 -10.30 14.50 -6.27
C THR A 87 -8.96 14.18 -6.91
N LYS A 88 -8.65 14.82 -8.05
CA LYS A 88 -7.33 14.70 -8.68
C LYS A 88 -6.27 15.35 -7.79
N ILE A 89 -5.21 14.63 -7.47
CA ILE A 89 -4.13 15.15 -6.63
C ILE A 89 -3.12 15.95 -7.45
N THR A 90 -2.41 16.86 -6.78
CA THR A 90 -1.28 17.61 -7.35
C THR A 90 -0.11 17.55 -6.38
N GLY A 91 1.03 17.06 -6.84
CA GLY A 91 2.20 16.81 -5.98
C GLY A 91 1.96 15.69 -4.97
N ARG A 92 2.75 15.70 -3.90
CA ARG A 92 2.68 14.72 -2.81
C ARG A 92 1.55 15.10 -1.84
N VAL A 93 0.63 14.18 -1.61
CA VAL A 93 -0.52 14.37 -0.72
C VAL A 93 -0.52 13.28 0.36
N PRO A 94 -0.81 13.60 1.63
CA PRO A 94 -1.01 12.60 2.67
C PRO A 94 -2.10 11.60 2.29
N LEU A 95 -1.85 10.33 2.51
CA LEU A 95 -2.79 9.23 2.28
C LEU A 95 -3.06 8.58 3.63
N LYS A 96 -4.32 8.55 4.08
CA LYS A 96 -4.64 7.84 5.32
C LYS A 96 -4.69 6.34 5.07
N PRO A 97 -4.32 5.51 6.07
CA PRO A 97 -4.63 4.08 6.04
C PRO A 97 -6.09 3.83 5.66
N GLY A 98 -6.31 2.90 4.74
CA GLY A 98 -7.63 2.52 4.24
C GLY A 98 -8.27 3.47 3.24
N GLU A 99 -7.70 4.66 3.00
CA GLU A 99 -8.24 5.64 2.06
C GLU A 99 -8.02 5.20 0.61
N LEU A 100 -9.03 5.40 -0.24
CA LEU A 100 -8.99 4.94 -1.62
C LEU A 100 -8.30 5.97 -2.51
N PHE A 101 -7.36 5.50 -3.31
CA PHE A 101 -6.78 6.25 -4.40
C PHE A 101 -6.88 5.47 -5.71
N ARG A 102 -6.89 6.19 -6.82
CA ARG A 102 -7.04 5.63 -8.16
C ARG A 102 -5.92 6.09 -9.08
N VAL A 103 -5.39 5.14 -9.83
CA VAL A 103 -4.51 5.36 -10.97
C VAL A 103 -5.16 4.77 -12.21
N GLY A 104 -5.24 5.51 -13.32
CA GLY A 104 -6.04 5.07 -14.46
C GLY A 104 -7.48 4.76 -14.06
N ARG A 105 -7.91 3.51 -14.16
CA ARG A 105 -9.21 2.98 -13.70
C ARG A 105 -9.09 2.09 -12.47
N THR A 106 -7.88 1.78 -12.02
CA THR A 106 -7.62 0.88 -10.90
C THR A 106 -7.60 1.66 -9.58
N TRP A 107 -8.56 1.32 -8.72
CA TRP A 107 -8.63 1.71 -7.31
C TRP A 107 -7.80 0.79 -6.43
N MET A 108 -7.11 1.39 -5.46
CA MET A 108 -6.32 0.72 -4.45
C MET A 108 -6.44 1.45 -3.12
N ARG A 109 -6.04 0.78 -2.05
CA ARG A 109 -5.76 1.39 -0.74
C ARG A 109 -4.48 0.82 -0.17
N VAL A 110 -3.93 1.53 0.82
CA VAL A 110 -2.84 1.02 1.64
C VAL A 110 -3.25 0.97 3.08
N ASP A 111 -2.83 -0.07 3.78
CA ASP A 111 -3.14 -0.28 5.19
C ASP A 111 -1.88 -0.80 5.89
N PRO A 112 -1.62 -0.41 7.15
CA PRO A 112 -0.67 -1.11 8.01
C PRO A 112 -0.99 -2.61 8.04
N ASP A 113 0.04 -3.44 8.15
CA ASP A 113 -0.16 -4.86 8.36
C ASP A 113 -0.49 -5.09 9.84
N ASP A 114 -1.79 -5.11 10.15
CA ASP A 114 -2.32 -5.25 11.51
C ASP A 114 -2.31 -6.71 11.99
N ASN A 115 -1.23 -7.44 11.68
CA ASN A 115 -0.99 -8.77 12.23
C ASN A 115 -0.60 -8.66 13.73
N GLU A 116 -1.50 -8.14 14.56
CA GLU A 116 -1.60 -8.59 15.95
C GLU A 116 -2.09 -10.04 15.89
N VAL A 117 -1.15 -10.98 15.84
CA VAL A 117 -1.48 -12.37 16.17
C VAL A 117 -2.07 -12.36 17.57
N ASP A 118 -3.33 -12.78 17.70
CA ASP A 118 -4.00 -13.07 18.96
C ASP A 118 -2.98 -13.66 19.95
N SER A 119 -2.53 -12.85 20.91
CA SER A 119 -2.07 -13.40 22.16
C SER A 119 -3.32 -13.96 22.82
N ASP A 120 -3.60 -15.25 22.58
CA ASP A 120 -4.46 -16.07 23.43
C ASP A 120 -4.15 -15.67 24.88
N PRO A 121 -5.04 -14.97 25.60
CA PRO A 121 -4.87 -14.85 27.03
C PRO A 121 -5.05 -16.26 27.57
N GLU A 122 -4.05 -16.74 28.29
CA GLU A 122 -4.04 -17.99 29.04
C GLU A 122 -5.46 -18.36 29.49
N GLY A 123 -6.01 -19.43 28.91
CA GLY A 123 -7.21 -20.06 29.42
C GLY A 123 -6.88 -20.60 30.80
N ASP A 124 -7.25 -19.82 31.81
CA ASP A 124 -7.14 -20.12 33.24
C ASP A 124 -7.39 -21.61 33.53
N ASP A 125 -6.42 -22.22 34.22
CA ASP A 125 -6.62 -23.36 35.09
C ASP A 125 -7.88 -23.14 35.96
N LEU A 126 -8.99 -23.79 35.61
CA LEU A 126 -10.11 -23.96 36.52
C LEU A 126 -10.08 -25.38 37.09
N PRO A 127 -9.76 -25.55 38.39
CA PRO A 127 -9.93 -26.83 39.04
C PRO A 127 -11.43 -27.12 39.23
N PHE A 128 -11.87 -28.29 38.80
CA PHE A 128 -13.03 -28.96 39.36
C PHE A 128 -12.61 -30.34 39.89
#